data_AF-A0A7K2WHV0-F1
#
_entry.id   AF-A0A7K2WHV0-F1
#
_cell.length_a   1.000
_cell.length_b   1.000
_cell.length_c   1.000
_cell.angle_alpha   90.00
_cell.angle_beta   90.00
_cell.angle_gamma   90.00
#
_symmetry.space_group_name_H-M   'P 1'
#
loop_
_entity.id
_entity.type
_entity.pdbx_description
1 polymer ?
#
loop_
_entity_poly.entity_id
_entity_poly.type
_entity_poly.pdbx_seq_one_letter_code
_entity_poly.pdbx_strand_id
1 'polypeptide(L)'
;MAESEASPKDNNDDDWAMAVKKLTGYEVGPRAMLFEKMKGNDEIPLMHVRLDHAGSYYESGFAGSGGWHTKNTDYTIPFYRSYHDADKTSPGTKLDRYRAYITILATVGDAPPSGMDVIGSFEYTSKVLKDEGGWNKDGKAVSWDTTKLAQYIHGTRAALMEIATSPYSSHGFSHSGIDVTDSLYVDLGSFSDTARAFDRVVTFFKNSAAAVGKWDNEDIGEGSKSWDGTSAAIFKALIHKLARNYEGYADQIAGEEGAESTTYVTIEGDPVFSEPARALADAQWTLYQQAMNLVAAWDAWRPESSPQQHLYDLLQEARMDILDNQFGKIDFQPSTNRYDYSSNIVAGEGFSGVITIDGQPYGAPTEMTTWKKIGEEAVRRWEQSVKNWLGPAGSEAILAIDNAFTAAEKAFDPTITDKDKKSLSDIAAKEESKAEKAAAEKEKEEAKKEAEKEKEEAKKEAEKEKEEAKKERDAEKAEAEKEKEEAKAEAEKEKEEAKKERDAEKAEAEKEKEEAKAEAAKEKEEAKAEHAAEKAEAEKEKEEAKAEA
;
A
#
# COMPACT_ATOMS: atom_id res chain seq x y z
N MET A 1 43.70 2.27 -34.33
CA MET A 1 43.16 1.99 -32.98
C MET A 1 43.37 3.27 -32.21
N ALA A 2 42.31 3.84 -31.63
CA ALA A 2 42.41 5.06 -30.83
C ALA A 2 42.36 4.66 -29.35
N GLU A 3 43.16 5.32 -28.53
CA GLU A 3 43.08 5.22 -27.08
C GLU A 3 41.78 5.85 -26.62
N SER A 4 40.99 5.13 -25.82
CA SER A 4 39.82 5.67 -25.14
C SER A 4 40.27 6.35 -23.85
N GLU A 5 40.38 7.68 -23.86
CA GLU A 5 40.57 8.46 -22.64
C GLU A 5 39.45 8.15 -21.64
N ALA A 6 39.80 7.60 -20.48
CA ALA A 6 38.82 7.29 -19.44
C ALA A 6 38.32 8.58 -18.80
N SER A 7 37.04 8.92 -19.00
CA SER A 7 36.42 10.12 -18.43
C SER A 7 36.28 9.98 -16.90
N PRO A 8 36.96 10.81 -16.09
CA PRO A 8 37.09 10.59 -14.64
C PRO A 8 35.88 11.16 -13.87
N LYS A 9 34.68 10.63 -14.13
CA LYS A 9 33.43 11.16 -13.54
C LYS A 9 32.53 10.17 -12.80
N ASP A 10 32.53 8.89 -13.17
CA ASP A 10 31.68 7.89 -12.51
C ASP A 10 32.54 6.99 -11.61
N ASN A 11 32.19 6.90 -10.33
CA ASN A 11 32.88 6.02 -9.37
C ASN A 11 32.36 4.56 -9.47
N ASN A 12 32.15 4.10 -10.71
CA ASN A 12 31.38 2.89 -11.05
C ASN A 12 32.02 1.56 -10.62
N ASP A 13 33.29 1.58 -10.23
CA ASP A 13 34.01 0.42 -9.68
C ASP A 13 34.06 0.42 -8.13
N ASP A 14 33.34 1.35 -7.46
CA ASP A 14 33.34 1.52 -6.01
C ASP A 14 31.93 1.45 -5.39
N ASP A 15 31.44 0.21 -5.25
CA ASP A 15 30.18 -0.11 -4.58
C ASP A 15 30.10 0.41 -3.13
N TRP A 16 31.23 0.55 -2.41
CA TRP A 16 31.23 1.15 -1.07
C TRP A 16 30.85 2.64 -1.13
N ALA A 17 31.55 3.42 -1.97
CA ALA A 17 31.25 4.84 -2.15
C ALA A 17 29.84 5.06 -2.73
N MET A 18 29.39 4.18 -3.64
CA MET A 18 28.04 4.23 -4.20
C MET A 18 26.95 3.90 -3.16
N ALA A 19 27.16 2.90 -2.30
CA ALA A 19 26.24 2.58 -1.20
C ALA A 19 26.14 3.73 -0.18
N VAL A 20 27.29 4.29 0.22
CA VAL A 20 27.36 5.47 1.11
C VAL A 20 26.61 6.65 0.48
N LYS A 21 26.84 6.96 -0.79
CA LYS A 21 26.14 8.04 -1.50
C LYS A 21 24.62 7.80 -1.53
N LYS A 22 24.16 6.58 -1.85
CA LYS A 22 22.73 6.22 -1.85
C LYS A 22 22.07 6.38 -0.47
N LEU A 23 22.77 6.06 0.62
CA LEU A 23 22.23 6.10 1.98
C LEU A 23 22.33 7.47 2.66
N THR A 24 23.28 8.33 2.26
CA THR A 24 23.67 9.51 3.04
C THR A 24 23.77 10.80 2.24
N GLY A 25 23.81 10.75 0.90
CA GLY A 25 24.15 11.89 0.05
C GLY A 25 25.64 12.29 0.06
N TYR A 26 26.48 11.69 0.92
CA TYR A 26 27.90 12.02 1.03
C TYR A 26 28.69 11.42 -0.16
N GLU A 27 28.97 12.26 -1.16
CA GLU A 27 29.67 11.88 -2.38
C GLU A 27 31.18 12.10 -2.28
N VAL A 28 31.94 11.01 -2.13
CA VAL A 28 33.41 11.01 -2.20
C VAL A 28 33.92 10.82 -3.64
N GLY A 29 35.05 11.46 -3.96
CA GLY A 29 35.72 11.30 -5.25
C GLY A 29 36.31 9.89 -5.47
N PRO A 30 36.63 9.53 -6.73
CA PRO A 30 37.03 8.17 -7.07
C PRO A 30 38.37 7.73 -6.48
N ARG A 31 38.47 6.46 -6.06
CA ARG A 31 39.61 5.92 -5.27
C ARG A 31 40.99 6.13 -5.88
N ALA A 32 41.12 6.06 -7.20
CA ALA A 32 42.38 6.29 -7.91
C ALA A 32 42.97 7.71 -7.63
N MET A 33 42.12 8.67 -7.26
CA MET A 33 42.50 10.05 -7.01
C MET A 33 42.96 10.31 -5.56
N LEU A 34 42.84 9.34 -4.64
CA LEU A 34 43.15 9.51 -3.22
C LEU A 34 44.65 9.74 -2.97
N PHE A 35 45.51 9.10 -3.75
CA PHE A 35 46.96 9.11 -3.55
C PHE A 35 47.73 10.10 -4.44
N GLU A 36 47.05 10.89 -5.29
CA GLU A 36 47.71 11.84 -6.20
C GLU A 36 48.63 12.84 -5.49
N LYS A 37 48.13 13.44 -4.40
CA LYS A 37 48.86 14.38 -3.54
C LYS A 37 49.57 13.69 -2.36
N MET A 38 49.68 12.35 -2.36
CA MET A 38 50.36 11.57 -1.31
C MET A 38 51.61 10.88 -1.89
N LYS A 39 52.47 11.67 -2.54
CA LYS A 39 53.71 11.22 -3.21
C LYS A 39 54.93 12.01 -2.75
N GLY A 40 56.06 11.34 -2.59
CA GLY A 40 57.34 11.94 -2.22
C GLY A 40 58.17 12.36 -3.45
N ASN A 41 59.50 12.19 -3.35
CA ASN A 41 60.38 12.31 -4.51
C ASN A 41 60.08 11.20 -5.54
N ASP A 42 60.44 11.45 -6.81
CA ASP A 42 60.35 10.48 -7.91
C ASP A 42 58.94 9.86 -8.11
N GLU A 43 57.91 10.58 -7.64
CA GLU A 43 56.51 10.18 -7.55
C GLU A 43 56.22 8.94 -6.69
N ILE A 44 57.15 8.56 -5.80
CA ILE A 44 57.00 7.41 -4.90
C ILE A 44 55.75 7.61 -4.02
N PRO A 45 54.74 6.71 -4.05
CA PRO A 45 53.57 6.84 -3.20
C PRO A 45 53.93 6.67 -1.72
N LEU A 46 53.21 7.38 -0.85
CA LEU A 46 53.23 7.26 0.62
C LEU A 46 54.56 7.54 1.34
N MET A 47 55.69 7.75 0.64
CA MET A 47 56.98 8.09 1.25
C MET A 47 57.90 8.96 0.41
N HIS A 48 58.81 9.67 1.08
CA HIS A 48 60.04 10.22 0.50
C HIS A 48 61.24 9.37 0.92
N VAL A 49 62.14 9.04 -0.01
CA VAL A 49 63.32 8.19 0.21
C VAL A 49 64.62 8.90 -0.17
N ARG A 50 65.61 8.81 0.72
CA ARG A 50 67.02 9.22 0.49
C ARG A 50 67.96 8.04 0.63
N LEU A 51 69.01 7.98 -0.20
CA LEU A 51 70.03 6.93 -0.17
C LEU A 51 71.42 7.52 0.12
N ASP A 52 71.90 7.45 1.37
CA ASP A 52 73.27 7.89 1.71
C ASP A 52 74.27 6.74 1.53
N HIS A 53 75.45 7.02 0.98
CA HIS A 53 76.63 6.16 1.16
C HIS A 53 77.14 6.27 2.60
N ALA A 54 77.28 5.12 3.28
CA ALA A 54 77.59 5.02 4.70
C ALA A 54 79.03 4.54 4.99
N GLY A 55 79.84 4.23 3.97
CA GLY A 55 81.25 3.83 4.10
C GLY A 55 81.52 2.33 3.90
N SER A 56 82.79 1.98 3.73
CA SER A 56 83.26 0.64 3.37
C SER A 56 83.65 -0.26 4.56
N TYR A 57 83.22 0.10 5.78
CA TYR A 57 83.52 -0.61 7.03
C TYR A 57 82.27 -1.30 7.61
N TYR A 58 82.46 -2.38 8.36
CA TYR A 58 81.37 -3.17 8.91
C TYR A 58 80.58 -2.42 10.00
N GLU A 59 79.26 -2.61 10.03
CA GLU A 59 78.38 -2.12 11.11
C GLU A 59 77.91 -3.31 11.94
N SER A 60 78.38 -3.40 13.19
CA SER A 60 77.93 -4.42 14.13
C SER A 60 76.51 -4.15 14.60
N GLY A 61 75.61 -5.12 14.40
CA GLY A 61 74.24 -5.08 14.94
C GLY A 61 73.21 -4.45 14.02
N PHE A 62 72.85 -5.15 12.93
CA PHE A 62 71.79 -4.77 11.98
C PHE A 62 70.49 -4.32 12.65
N ALA A 63 70.09 -5.01 13.73
CA ALA A 63 68.88 -4.70 14.50
C ALA A 63 68.86 -3.27 15.08
N GLY A 64 70.03 -2.65 15.32
CA GLY A 64 70.16 -1.29 15.84
C GLY A 64 70.64 -0.24 14.83
N SER A 65 70.99 -0.64 13.59
CA SER A 65 71.41 0.29 12.53
C SER A 65 70.28 0.75 11.61
N GLY A 66 69.06 0.20 11.76
CA GLY A 66 67.84 0.69 11.13
C GLY A 66 66.55 0.09 11.73
N GLY A 67 65.40 0.64 11.33
CA GLY A 67 64.06 0.38 11.89
C GLY A 67 63.27 1.68 12.12
N TRP A 68 62.13 1.57 12.81
CA TRP A 68 61.23 2.69 13.15
C TRP A 68 61.91 3.78 14.00
N HIS A 69 61.62 5.04 13.69
CA HIS A 69 62.15 6.27 14.32
C HIS A 69 63.67 6.24 14.63
N THR A 70 64.45 5.66 13.71
CA THR A 70 65.91 5.67 13.79
C THR A 70 66.51 6.86 13.05
N LYS A 71 67.63 7.39 13.55
CA LYS A 71 68.48 8.40 12.88
C LYS A 71 67.77 9.71 12.44
N ASN A 72 66.69 10.12 13.11
CA ASN A 72 65.90 11.32 12.78
C ASN A 72 65.21 11.23 11.40
N THR A 73 64.65 10.06 11.10
CA THR A 73 63.70 9.80 10.01
C THR A 73 62.67 8.78 10.51
N ASP A 74 61.58 8.55 9.79
CA ASP A 74 60.52 7.63 10.23
C ASP A 74 60.99 6.18 10.17
N TYR A 75 61.75 5.83 9.13
CA TYR A 75 62.29 4.49 8.96
C TYR A 75 63.67 4.50 8.29
N THR A 76 64.63 3.74 8.80
CA THR A 76 65.96 3.56 8.15
C THR A 76 66.20 2.10 7.78
N ILE A 77 66.69 1.84 6.56
CA ILE A 77 67.12 0.51 6.10
C ILE A 77 68.60 0.56 5.70
N PRO A 78 69.52 -0.11 6.44
CA PRO A 78 70.91 -0.26 6.03
C PRO A 78 71.05 -1.41 5.02
N PHE A 79 71.86 -1.23 3.98
CA PHE A 79 72.08 -2.23 2.93
C PHE A 79 73.52 -2.17 2.38
N TYR A 80 73.89 -3.13 1.53
CA TYR A 80 75.17 -3.19 0.84
C TYR A 80 75.01 -3.11 -0.68
N ARG A 81 76.01 -2.50 -1.35
CA ARG A 81 76.16 -2.40 -2.81
C ARG A 81 77.54 -2.93 -3.20
N SER A 82 77.69 -3.49 -4.40
CA SER A 82 79.02 -3.78 -4.96
C SER A 82 79.84 -2.50 -5.14
N TYR A 83 81.09 -2.54 -4.67
CA TYR A 83 82.08 -1.48 -4.82
C TYR A 83 82.35 -1.21 -6.31
N HIS A 84 82.30 0.07 -6.71
CA HIS A 84 82.30 0.51 -8.12
C HIS A 84 81.20 -0.11 -9.00
N ASP A 85 80.07 -0.51 -8.41
CA ASP A 85 78.83 -0.82 -9.13
C ASP A 85 78.94 -1.93 -10.20
N ALA A 86 79.69 -2.98 -9.89
CA ALA A 86 79.83 -4.13 -10.77
C ALA A 86 78.46 -4.80 -11.02
N ASP A 87 78.03 -4.86 -12.29
CA ASP A 87 76.73 -5.38 -12.78
C ASP A 87 76.36 -6.79 -12.26
N LYS A 88 77.35 -7.54 -11.74
CA LYS A 88 77.19 -8.84 -11.11
C LYS A 88 78.00 -8.88 -9.82
N THR A 89 77.29 -9.00 -8.71
CA THR A 89 77.91 -9.26 -7.40
C THR A 89 78.21 -10.76 -7.30
N SER A 90 79.50 -11.12 -7.26
CA SER A 90 79.97 -12.50 -7.08
C SER A 90 80.61 -12.68 -5.71
N PRO A 91 80.73 -13.92 -5.18
CA PRO A 91 81.49 -14.18 -3.98
C PRO A 91 82.92 -13.60 -4.08
N GLY A 92 83.34 -12.83 -3.07
CA GLY A 92 84.60 -12.09 -3.09
C GLY A 92 84.54 -10.68 -3.68
N THR A 93 83.43 -10.25 -4.29
CA THR A 93 83.26 -8.84 -4.72
C THR A 93 83.14 -7.93 -3.48
N LYS A 94 83.98 -6.89 -3.40
CA LYS A 94 83.95 -5.91 -2.31
C LYS A 94 82.62 -5.18 -2.24
N LEU A 95 82.14 -4.91 -1.02
CA LEU A 95 80.90 -4.19 -0.74
C LEU A 95 81.14 -2.84 -0.05
N ASP A 96 80.34 -1.84 -0.43
CA ASP A 96 80.15 -0.58 0.30
C ASP A 96 78.79 -0.58 1.01
N ARG A 97 78.73 0.01 2.21
CA ARG A 97 77.50 0.15 2.99
C ARG A 97 76.75 1.41 2.58
N TYR A 98 75.43 1.31 2.49
CA TYR A 98 74.50 2.41 2.22
C TYR A 98 73.37 2.39 3.26
N ARG A 99 72.59 3.47 3.35
CA ARG A 99 71.31 3.49 4.10
C ARG A 99 70.23 4.23 3.32
N ALA A 100 69.05 3.62 3.25
CA ALA A 100 67.83 4.31 2.92
C ALA A 100 67.27 5.00 4.17
N TYR A 101 66.96 6.29 4.07
CA TYR A 101 66.20 7.06 5.07
C TYR A 101 64.85 7.38 4.45
N ILE A 102 63.78 7.04 5.16
CA ILE A 102 62.43 7.01 4.63
C ILE A 102 61.55 7.86 5.56
N THR A 103 60.96 8.90 4.99
CA THR A 103 59.92 9.72 5.64
C THR A 103 58.58 9.22 5.11
N ILE A 104 57.71 8.73 5.99
CA ILE A 104 56.37 8.24 5.63
C ILE A 104 55.40 9.43 5.67
N LEU A 105 54.62 9.60 4.61
CA LEU A 105 53.75 10.76 4.46
C LEU A 105 52.48 10.58 5.29
N ALA A 106 52.17 11.57 6.12
CA ALA A 106 51.03 11.58 7.06
C ALA A 106 51.02 10.40 8.07
N THR A 107 52.15 10.16 8.72
CA THR A 107 52.21 9.40 9.99
C THR A 107 51.40 10.09 11.09
N VAL A 108 50.89 9.29 12.06
CA VAL A 108 50.03 9.77 13.16
C VAL A 108 50.67 9.44 14.50
N GLY A 109 51.46 10.39 15.03
CA GLY A 109 52.18 10.24 16.31
C GLY A 109 53.49 9.45 16.19
N ASP A 110 54.07 9.07 17.34
CA ASP A 110 55.40 8.47 17.44
C ASP A 110 55.40 6.92 17.35
N ALA A 111 54.24 6.30 17.25
CA ALA A 111 54.07 4.85 17.14
C ALA A 111 54.18 4.39 15.68
N PRO A 112 54.61 3.13 15.41
CA PRO A 112 54.50 2.55 14.07
C PRO A 112 53.06 2.65 13.54
N PRO A 113 52.86 2.99 12.24
CA PRO A 113 51.52 3.24 11.70
C PRO A 113 50.59 2.03 11.84
N SER A 114 49.32 2.28 12.10
CA SER A 114 48.31 1.23 12.32
C SER A 114 46.96 1.58 11.71
N GLY A 115 46.13 0.57 11.41
CA GLY A 115 44.72 0.78 11.05
C GLY A 115 43.87 1.44 12.14
N MET A 116 44.35 1.49 13.38
CA MET A 116 43.65 2.20 14.46
C MET A 116 43.84 3.73 14.39
N ASP A 117 44.83 4.20 13.62
CA ASP A 117 45.18 5.61 13.45
C ASP A 117 44.03 6.39 12.79
N VAL A 118 43.86 7.66 13.20
CA VAL A 118 42.86 8.57 12.60
C VAL A 118 43.58 9.57 11.71
N ILE A 119 43.47 9.38 10.40
CA ILE A 119 44.09 10.24 9.39
C ILE A 119 43.23 11.49 9.23
N GLY A 120 43.59 12.54 9.97
CA GLY A 120 42.95 13.86 9.86
C GLY A 120 43.16 14.50 8.48
N SER A 121 42.26 15.39 8.08
CA SER A 121 42.32 16.16 6.83
C SER A 121 43.24 17.38 6.98
N PHE A 122 44.34 17.43 6.22
CA PHE A 122 45.26 18.56 6.19
C PHE A 122 46.12 18.58 4.91
N GLU A 123 46.49 19.77 4.45
CA GLU A 123 47.67 19.97 3.61
C GLU A 123 48.89 20.25 4.50
N TYR A 124 50.00 19.57 4.25
CA TYR A 124 51.26 19.79 4.96
C TYR A 124 52.41 19.99 3.98
N THR A 125 53.30 20.94 4.28
CA THR A 125 54.56 21.13 3.56
C THR A 125 55.72 20.97 4.53
N SER A 126 56.55 19.97 4.27
CA SER A 126 57.77 19.71 5.05
C SER A 126 58.68 20.93 5.03
N LYS A 127 59.09 21.40 6.22
CA LYS A 127 59.80 22.69 6.35
C LYS A 127 61.04 22.74 5.45
N VAL A 128 61.86 21.69 5.48
CA VAL A 128 62.76 21.28 4.37
C VAL A 128 63.22 19.82 4.60
N LEU A 129 63.42 19.00 3.55
CA LEU A 129 64.03 17.65 3.65
C LEU A 129 65.52 17.65 3.21
N LYS A 130 66.45 17.70 4.17
CA LYS A 130 67.82 18.24 4.02
C LYS A 130 69.01 17.34 4.44
N ASP A 131 70.09 17.15 3.72
CA ASP A 131 70.32 17.28 2.28
C ASP A 131 69.74 16.05 1.58
N GLU A 132 69.21 16.26 0.38
CA GLU A 132 68.72 15.18 -0.52
C GLU A 132 67.74 14.20 0.19
N GLY A 133 67.05 14.68 1.24
CA GLY A 133 66.08 13.92 2.07
C GLY A 133 66.46 13.67 3.56
N GLY A 134 66.85 14.70 4.32
CA GLY A 134 67.10 14.64 5.79
C GLY A 134 66.53 15.83 6.58
N TRP A 135 67.27 16.41 7.54
CA TRP A 135 66.92 17.66 8.27
C TRP A 135 68.03 18.78 8.36
N ASN A 136 69.19 18.69 7.68
CA ASN A 136 70.39 19.59 7.80
C ASN A 136 70.63 20.69 6.72
N LYS A 137 71.25 20.41 5.55
CA LYS A 137 71.56 21.41 4.48
C LYS A 137 70.76 21.15 3.18
N ASP A 138 70.73 22.08 2.24
CA ASP A 138 69.57 22.37 1.35
C ASP A 138 68.94 21.19 0.56
N GLY A 139 67.61 21.26 0.41
CA GLY A 139 66.77 20.27 -0.27
C GLY A 139 65.40 20.86 -0.64
N LYS A 140 64.61 20.15 -1.46
CA LYS A 140 63.25 20.58 -1.79
C LYS A 140 62.29 20.25 -0.64
N ALA A 141 61.31 21.12 -0.42
CA ALA A 141 60.15 20.77 0.40
C ALA A 141 59.25 19.80 -0.38
N VAL A 142 58.82 18.72 0.25
CA VAL A 142 57.68 17.91 -0.19
C VAL A 142 56.42 18.44 0.47
N SER A 143 55.38 18.62 -0.34
CA SER A 143 54.02 18.94 0.10
C SER A 143 53.12 17.74 -0.14
N TRP A 144 52.23 17.44 0.81
CA TRP A 144 51.22 16.39 0.66
C TRP A 144 49.87 16.82 1.27
N ASP A 145 48.81 16.13 0.89
CA ASP A 145 47.43 16.43 1.28
C ASP A 145 46.66 15.15 1.58
N THR A 146 46.19 15.03 2.82
CA THR A 146 45.39 13.89 3.28
C THR A 146 43.90 14.07 3.05
N THR A 147 43.43 15.24 2.59
CA THR A 147 42.01 15.62 2.58
C THR A 147 41.13 14.59 1.88
N LYS A 148 41.48 14.16 0.67
CA LYS A 148 40.74 13.11 -0.06
C LYS A 148 40.71 11.77 0.68
N LEU A 149 41.83 11.39 1.30
CA LEU A 149 41.96 10.14 2.04
C LEU A 149 41.13 10.17 3.34
N ALA A 150 41.11 11.30 4.04
CA ALA A 150 40.28 11.51 5.22
C ALA A 150 38.77 11.53 4.88
N GLN A 151 38.39 12.20 3.78
CA GLN A 151 37.03 12.17 3.22
C GLN A 151 36.59 10.72 2.96
N TYR A 152 37.43 9.92 2.28
CA TYR A 152 37.12 8.53 1.96
C TYR A 152 37.05 7.63 3.20
N ILE A 153 38.12 7.58 4.01
CA ILE A 153 38.21 6.65 5.14
C ILE A 153 37.23 7.03 6.24
N HIS A 154 37.32 8.25 6.78
CA HIS A 154 36.58 8.63 7.98
C HIS A 154 35.24 9.29 7.67
N GLY A 155 35.15 10.03 6.57
CA GLY A 155 33.92 10.73 6.16
C GLY A 155 32.79 9.77 5.79
N THR A 156 33.08 8.69 5.06
CA THR A 156 32.07 7.69 4.69
C THR A 156 31.44 7.01 5.91
N ARG A 157 32.26 6.57 6.87
CA ARG A 157 31.77 6.02 8.15
C ARG A 157 30.99 7.04 8.97
N ALA A 158 31.44 8.30 9.01
CA ALA A 158 30.76 9.36 9.75
C ALA A 158 29.38 9.67 9.14
N ALA A 159 29.28 9.78 7.81
CA ALA A 159 28.00 9.98 7.11
C ALA A 159 26.99 8.84 7.37
N LEU A 160 27.46 7.59 7.41
CA LEU A 160 26.62 6.43 7.75
C LEU A 160 26.15 6.45 9.21
N MET A 161 26.92 7.02 10.14
CA MET A 161 26.52 7.15 11.55
C MET A 161 25.35 8.13 11.75
N GLU A 162 25.24 9.19 10.94
CA GLU A 162 24.09 10.12 10.99
C GLU A 162 22.77 9.45 10.58
N ILE A 163 22.84 8.38 9.78
CA ILE A 163 21.69 7.55 9.38
C ILE A 163 21.44 6.41 10.38
N ALA A 164 22.50 5.86 10.97
CA ALA A 164 22.42 4.78 11.97
C ALA A 164 22.14 5.26 13.41
N THR A 165 22.06 6.58 13.66
CA THR A 165 21.74 7.15 14.98
C THR A 165 20.79 8.34 14.85
N SER A 166 19.94 8.58 15.86
CA SER A 166 18.98 9.69 15.87
C SER A 166 19.71 11.03 15.70
N PRO A 167 19.34 11.90 14.74
CA PRO A 167 18.02 12.01 14.10
C PRO A 167 17.74 11.10 12.89
N TYR A 168 18.64 10.19 12.51
CA TYR A 168 18.52 9.30 11.34
C TYR A 168 18.51 10.06 10.00
N SER A 169 19.28 11.16 9.95
CA SER A 169 19.31 12.08 8.82
C SER A 169 20.69 12.70 8.63
N SER A 170 21.18 12.72 7.40
CA SER A 170 22.45 13.38 7.03
C SER A 170 22.30 14.88 6.72
N HIS A 171 21.14 15.48 7.03
CA HIS A 171 20.86 16.88 6.77
C HIS A 171 21.84 17.83 7.48
N GLY A 172 22.64 18.57 6.71
CA GLY A 172 23.66 19.48 7.24
C GLY A 172 24.95 18.77 7.71
N PHE A 173 25.11 17.48 7.44
CA PHE A 173 26.36 16.77 7.68
C PHE A 173 27.47 17.30 6.75
N SER A 174 28.66 17.48 7.29
CA SER A 174 29.86 17.69 6.49
C SER A 174 31.10 17.07 7.11
N HIS A 175 32.03 16.66 6.26
CA HIS A 175 33.30 16.09 6.69
C HIS A 175 34.42 16.44 5.73
N SER A 176 35.48 17.07 6.26
CA SER A 176 36.73 17.36 5.55
C SER A 176 36.53 18.14 4.23
N GLY A 177 35.59 19.10 4.22
CA GLY A 177 35.33 19.95 3.06
C GLY A 177 34.41 19.35 1.97
N ILE A 178 33.73 18.23 2.27
CA ILE A 178 32.53 17.79 1.53
C ILE A 178 31.33 18.02 2.44
N ASP A 179 30.34 18.76 1.95
CA ASP A 179 29.06 19.03 2.60
C ASP A 179 27.94 18.23 1.92
N VAL A 180 27.02 17.65 2.70
CA VAL A 180 25.79 17.04 2.17
C VAL A 180 24.75 18.14 1.98
N THR A 181 24.40 18.42 0.72
CA THR A 181 23.48 19.52 0.39
C THR A 181 22.02 19.18 0.64
N ASP A 182 21.19 20.21 0.78
CA ASP A 182 19.72 20.17 0.85
C ASP A 182 19.06 19.39 -0.30
N SER A 183 19.78 19.14 -1.40
CA SER A 183 19.33 18.38 -2.57
C SER A 183 19.81 16.92 -2.62
N LEU A 184 20.62 16.49 -1.64
CA LEU A 184 21.26 15.18 -1.59
C LEU A 184 21.11 14.46 -0.26
N TYR A 185 20.79 15.15 0.84
CA TYR A 185 20.62 14.51 2.15
C TYR A 185 19.53 13.43 2.13
N VAL A 186 19.72 12.44 3.01
CA VAL A 186 18.73 11.41 3.29
C VAL A 186 18.23 11.64 4.71
N ASP A 187 16.91 11.57 4.89
CA ASP A 187 16.24 11.63 6.18
C ASP A 187 15.28 10.45 6.28
N LEU A 188 15.56 9.51 7.18
CA LEU A 188 14.69 8.37 7.38
C LEU A 188 13.38 8.76 8.07
N GLY A 189 13.33 9.84 8.86
CA GLY A 189 12.09 10.33 9.49
C GLY A 189 11.02 10.75 8.47
N SER A 190 11.43 11.17 7.26
CA SER A 190 10.52 11.45 6.14
C SER A 190 9.65 10.25 5.73
N PHE A 191 10.12 9.02 5.93
CA PHE A 191 9.33 7.80 5.72
C PHE A 191 8.21 7.69 6.76
N SER A 192 8.49 7.98 8.04
CA SER A 192 7.50 8.02 9.11
C SER A 192 6.46 9.11 8.92
N ASP A 193 6.86 10.32 8.51
CA ASP A 193 5.92 11.40 8.23
C ASP A 193 4.97 11.07 7.06
N THR A 194 5.51 10.42 6.04
CA THR A 194 4.73 9.94 4.87
C THR A 194 3.82 8.77 5.25
N ALA A 195 4.32 7.78 5.98
CA ALA A 195 3.55 6.63 6.46
C ALA A 195 2.36 7.08 7.34
N ARG A 196 2.61 7.97 8.30
CA ARG A 196 1.57 8.60 9.12
C ARG A 196 0.57 9.43 8.28
N ALA A 197 0.92 9.87 7.07
CA ALA A 197 -0.02 10.55 6.17
C ALA A 197 -1.03 9.58 5.54
N PHE A 198 -0.60 8.40 5.09
CA PHE A 198 -1.52 7.37 4.57
C PHE A 198 -2.46 6.82 5.66
N ASP A 199 -1.96 6.60 6.86
CA ASP A 199 -2.78 6.16 8.01
C ASP A 199 -3.84 7.21 8.42
N ARG A 200 -3.52 8.51 8.31
CA ARG A 200 -4.50 9.60 8.44
C ARG A 200 -5.57 9.56 7.34
N VAL A 201 -5.22 9.22 6.10
CA VAL A 201 -6.17 9.08 4.98
C VAL A 201 -7.11 7.88 5.19
N VAL A 202 -6.60 6.72 5.61
CA VAL A 202 -7.46 5.56 5.92
C VAL A 202 -8.39 5.87 7.09
N THR A 203 -7.88 6.53 8.13
CA THR A 203 -8.67 6.95 9.30
C THR A 203 -9.77 7.95 8.90
N PHE A 204 -9.46 8.89 8.01
CA PHE A 204 -10.46 9.81 7.43
C PHE A 204 -11.57 9.06 6.69
N PHE A 205 -11.23 8.09 5.83
CA PHE A 205 -12.22 7.31 5.09
C PHE A 205 -13.05 6.40 6.00
N LYS A 206 -12.43 5.67 6.95
CA LYS A 206 -13.16 4.85 7.95
C LYS A 206 -14.16 5.70 8.76
N ASN A 207 -13.73 6.83 9.30
CA ASN A 207 -14.59 7.73 10.08
C ASN A 207 -15.71 8.36 9.23
N SER A 208 -15.42 8.70 7.97
CA SER A 208 -16.42 9.27 7.06
C SER A 208 -17.44 8.22 6.59
N ALA A 209 -17.01 6.98 6.33
CA ALA A 209 -17.89 5.86 6.04
C ALA A 209 -18.84 5.58 7.23
N ALA A 210 -18.32 5.57 8.46
CA ALA A 210 -19.13 5.41 9.67
C ALA A 210 -20.14 6.57 9.87
N ALA A 211 -19.75 7.81 9.61
CA ALA A 211 -20.63 8.96 9.73
C ALA A 211 -21.75 8.96 8.67
N VAL A 212 -21.41 8.76 7.38
CA VAL A 212 -22.38 8.70 6.28
C VAL A 212 -23.26 7.44 6.39
N GLY A 213 -22.72 6.33 6.91
CA GLY A 213 -23.47 5.11 7.20
C GLY A 213 -24.53 5.29 8.29
N LYS A 214 -24.33 6.20 9.26
CA LYS A 214 -25.40 6.59 10.20
C LYS A 214 -26.49 7.42 9.53
N TRP A 215 -26.15 8.30 8.60
CA TRP A 215 -27.16 8.99 7.81
C TRP A 215 -28.00 8.00 6.99
N ASP A 216 -27.35 7.01 6.37
CA ASP A 216 -28.00 5.95 5.59
C ASP A 216 -29.02 5.13 6.42
N ASN A 217 -28.64 4.73 7.64
CA ASN A 217 -29.40 3.77 8.46
C ASN A 217 -30.28 4.41 9.56
N GLU A 218 -29.85 5.53 10.17
CA GLU A 218 -30.46 6.12 11.37
C GLU A 218 -31.20 7.43 11.05
N ASP A 219 -30.51 8.46 10.53
CA ASP A 219 -31.07 9.82 10.40
C ASP A 219 -31.95 10.01 9.15
N ILE A 220 -31.60 9.34 8.04
CA ILE A 220 -32.27 9.48 6.73
C ILE A 220 -32.94 8.15 6.31
N GLY A 221 -32.73 7.06 7.06
CA GLY A 221 -33.19 5.70 6.76
C GLY A 221 -34.72 5.47 6.76
N GLU A 222 -35.12 4.21 6.90
CA GLU A 222 -36.53 3.78 6.92
C GLU A 222 -37.19 4.11 8.27
N GLY A 223 -37.79 5.29 8.37
CA GLY A 223 -38.54 5.71 9.57
C GLY A 223 -39.01 7.17 9.56
N SER A 224 -38.30 8.05 8.84
CA SER A 224 -38.65 9.47 8.70
C SER A 224 -39.91 9.65 7.82
N LYS A 225 -41.10 9.55 8.43
CA LYS A 225 -42.40 9.87 7.79
C LYS A 225 -42.49 11.33 7.29
N SER A 226 -41.56 12.17 7.72
CA SER A 226 -41.37 13.55 7.27
C SER A 226 -40.64 13.69 5.93
N TRP A 227 -39.99 12.63 5.41
CA TRP A 227 -39.23 12.71 4.16
C TRP A 227 -39.32 11.42 3.33
N ASP A 228 -40.27 11.45 2.38
CA ASP A 228 -40.64 10.34 1.50
C ASP A 228 -40.84 10.85 0.05
N GLY A 229 -40.92 9.92 -0.92
CA GLY A 229 -41.05 10.19 -2.36
C GLY A 229 -39.76 10.03 -3.16
N THR A 230 -39.87 10.00 -4.49
CA THR A 230 -38.80 9.57 -5.42
C THR A 230 -37.48 10.32 -5.22
N SER A 231 -37.51 11.65 -5.04
CA SER A 231 -36.29 12.44 -4.80
C SER A 231 -35.60 12.09 -3.48
N ALA A 232 -36.34 11.70 -2.45
CA ALA A 232 -35.78 11.22 -1.18
C ALA A 232 -35.19 9.81 -1.33
N ALA A 233 -35.85 8.92 -2.09
CA ALA A 233 -35.31 7.59 -2.40
C ALA A 233 -33.99 7.66 -3.20
N ILE A 234 -33.92 8.55 -4.21
CA ILE A 234 -32.68 8.83 -4.95
C ILE A 234 -31.61 9.36 -3.99
N PHE A 235 -31.92 10.34 -3.14
CA PHE A 235 -30.94 10.88 -2.19
C PHE A 235 -30.40 9.82 -1.21
N LYS A 236 -31.26 8.94 -0.67
CA LYS A 236 -30.83 7.80 0.16
C LYS A 236 -29.86 6.90 -0.61
N ALA A 237 -30.18 6.55 -1.86
CA ALA A 237 -29.28 5.74 -2.69
C ALA A 237 -27.93 6.43 -3.01
N LEU A 238 -27.87 7.77 -3.03
CA LEU A 238 -26.60 8.51 -3.12
C LEU A 238 -25.78 8.44 -1.83
N ILE A 239 -26.45 8.57 -0.67
CA ILE A 239 -25.82 8.43 0.66
C ILE A 239 -25.27 7.01 0.84
N HIS A 240 -26.05 5.98 0.47
CA HIS A 240 -25.61 4.58 0.46
C HIS A 240 -24.38 4.36 -0.44
N LYS A 241 -24.40 4.87 -1.69
CA LYS A 241 -23.24 4.80 -2.61
C LYS A 241 -22.01 5.48 -1.99
N LEU A 242 -22.19 6.65 -1.36
CA LEU A 242 -21.09 7.40 -0.75
C LEU A 242 -20.46 6.66 0.44
N ALA A 243 -21.29 6.13 1.35
CA ALA A 243 -20.81 5.34 2.49
C ALA A 243 -19.99 4.12 2.02
N ARG A 244 -20.52 3.36 1.04
CA ARG A 244 -19.84 2.19 0.48
C ARG A 244 -18.57 2.53 -0.30
N ASN A 245 -18.51 3.67 -0.97
CA ASN A 245 -17.30 4.12 -1.64
C ASN A 245 -16.23 4.53 -0.62
N TYR A 246 -16.57 5.27 0.43
CA TYR A 246 -15.62 5.62 1.50
C TYR A 246 -15.11 4.38 2.26
N GLU A 247 -15.98 3.42 2.55
CA GLU A 247 -15.60 2.10 3.07
C GLU A 247 -14.57 1.45 2.13
N GLY A 248 -14.89 1.34 0.83
CA GLY A 248 -13.99 0.74 -0.16
C GLY A 248 -12.67 1.47 -0.36
N TYR A 249 -12.62 2.80 -0.19
CA TYR A 249 -11.36 3.55 -0.24
C TYR A 249 -10.50 3.30 1.00
N ALA A 250 -11.11 3.10 2.18
CA ALA A 250 -10.38 2.66 3.36
C ALA A 250 -9.82 1.25 3.15
N ASP A 251 -10.64 0.31 2.66
CA ASP A 251 -10.23 -1.08 2.38
C ASP A 251 -9.04 -1.13 1.40
N GLN A 252 -9.14 -0.43 0.26
CA GLN A 252 -8.12 -0.43 -0.81
C GLN A 252 -6.77 0.19 -0.41
N ILE A 253 -6.71 0.98 0.68
CA ILE A 253 -5.47 1.60 1.17
C ILE A 253 -4.96 0.89 2.44
N ALA A 254 -5.85 0.29 3.24
CA ALA A 254 -5.47 -0.50 4.41
C ALA A 254 -4.72 -1.79 4.04
N GLY A 255 -5.10 -2.42 2.91
CA GLY A 255 -4.63 -3.73 2.49
C GLY A 255 -5.52 -4.86 3.04
N GLU A 256 -4.97 -6.06 3.17
CA GLU A 256 -5.76 -7.25 3.57
C GLU A 256 -6.46 -7.12 4.94
N GLU A 257 -7.72 -7.55 4.97
CA GLU A 257 -8.58 -7.50 6.16
C GLU A 257 -7.99 -8.37 7.29
N GLY A 258 -7.70 -7.75 8.43
CA GLY A 258 -7.02 -8.38 9.57
C GLY A 258 -5.52 -8.08 9.70
N ALA A 259 -4.90 -7.42 8.72
CA ALA A 259 -3.51 -6.92 8.83
C ALA A 259 -3.31 -5.90 9.96
N GLU A 260 -4.39 -5.29 10.46
CA GLU A 260 -4.41 -4.42 11.66
C GLU A 260 -4.01 -5.16 12.96
N SER A 261 -3.84 -6.49 12.92
CA SER A 261 -3.38 -7.30 14.06
C SER A 261 -1.86 -7.46 14.17
N THR A 262 -1.08 -7.13 13.13
CA THR A 262 0.38 -7.13 13.17
C THR A 262 0.91 -5.72 13.44
N THR A 263 1.60 -5.53 14.57
CA THR A 263 2.17 -4.24 14.95
C THR A 263 3.43 -3.94 14.14
N TYR A 264 3.28 -3.27 12.99
CA TYR A 264 4.40 -2.63 12.31
C TYR A 264 4.75 -1.32 13.02
N VAL A 265 6.05 -1.05 13.13
CA VAL A 265 6.58 0.20 13.71
C VAL A 265 7.71 0.74 12.85
N THR A 266 7.81 2.07 12.79
CA THR A 266 8.96 2.77 12.18
C THR A 266 10.22 2.63 13.06
N ILE A 267 11.39 3.07 12.58
CA ILE A 267 12.63 3.07 13.38
C ILE A 267 12.53 4.01 14.59
N GLU A 268 11.66 5.02 14.54
CA GLU A 268 11.34 5.91 15.66
C GLU A 268 10.34 5.29 16.65
N GLY A 269 9.75 4.14 16.33
CA GLY A 269 8.79 3.42 17.15
C GLY A 269 7.32 3.83 16.97
N ASP A 270 7.00 4.65 15.96
CA ASP A 270 5.61 4.99 15.65
C ASP A 270 4.87 3.80 15.02
N PRO A 271 3.67 3.44 15.51
CA PRO A 271 2.88 2.36 14.93
C PRO A 271 2.24 2.78 13.60
N VAL A 272 2.27 1.88 12.62
CA VAL A 272 1.68 2.08 11.28
C VAL A 272 0.83 0.89 10.85
N PHE A 273 -0.22 1.12 10.04
CA PHE A 273 -1.17 0.05 9.68
C PHE A 273 -1.61 -0.03 8.21
N SER A 274 -1.67 1.08 7.44
CA SER A 274 -2.03 1.01 6.02
C SER A 274 -0.94 0.34 5.18
N GLU A 275 -1.28 -0.22 4.02
CA GLU A 275 -0.32 -0.96 3.19
C GLU A 275 0.85 -0.09 2.71
N PRO A 276 0.65 1.16 2.23
CA PRO A 276 1.75 2.06 1.92
C PRO A 276 2.59 2.44 3.15
N ALA A 277 1.96 2.60 4.32
CA ALA A 277 2.65 2.96 5.56
C ALA A 277 3.53 1.82 6.10
N ARG A 278 3.05 0.58 6.03
CA ARG A 278 3.82 -0.63 6.36
C ARG A 278 5.00 -0.82 5.41
N ALA A 279 4.78 -0.67 4.10
CA ALA A 279 5.84 -0.80 3.10
C ALA A 279 6.91 0.30 3.22
N LEU A 280 6.53 1.53 3.62
CA LEU A 280 7.47 2.59 3.97
C LEU A 280 8.29 2.24 5.24
N ALA A 281 7.67 1.70 6.28
CA ALA A 281 8.38 1.29 7.49
C ALA A 281 9.38 0.15 7.21
N ASP A 282 9.01 -0.86 6.41
CA ASP A 282 9.90 -1.95 6.01
C ASP A 282 11.10 -1.43 5.17
N ALA A 283 10.86 -0.46 4.29
CA ALA A 283 11.93 0.19 3.52
C ALA A 283 12.84 1.04 4.42
N GLN A 284 12.28 1.81 5.35
CA GLN A 284 12.99 2.61 6.34
C GLN A 284 13.88 1.74 7.24
N TRP A 285 13.35 0.61 7.75
CA TRP A 285 14.12 -0.39 8.48
C TRP A 285 15.25 -0.98 7.63
N THR A 286 14.99 -1.28 6.36
CA THR A 286 16.03 -1.81 5.46
C THR A 286 17.17 -0.80 5.25
N LEU A 287 16.86 0.48 5.01
CA LEU A 287 17.83 1.57 4.89
C LEU A 287 18.69 1.71 6.16
N TYR A 288 18.04 1.75 7.33
CA TYR A 288 18.70 1.80 8.63
C TYR A 288 19.63 0.61 8.89
N GLN A 289 19.16 -0.62 8.62
CA GLN A 289 19.96 -1.83 8.79
C GLN A 289 21.16 -1.87 7.83
N GLN A 290 21.02 -1.39 6.59
CA GLN A 290 22.18 -1.31 5.67
C GLN A 290 23.19 -0.24 6.10
N ALA A 291 22.74 0.89 6.66
CA ALA A 291 23.66 1.85 7.28
C ALA A 291 24.45 1.22 8.44
N MET A 292 23.78 0.45 9.31
CA MET A 292 24.45 -0.33 10.38
C MET A 292 25.43 -1.38 9.82
N ASN A 293 25.04 -2.15 8.80
CA ASN A 293 25.88 -3.18 8.18
C ASN A 293 27.16 -2.57 7.58
N LEU A 294 27.06 -1.42 6.91
CA LEU A 294 28.22 -0.73 6.34
C LEU A 294 29.14 -0.17 7.44
N VAL A 295 28.58 0.40 8.52
CA VAL A 295 29.40 0.80 9.69
C VAL A 295 30.13 -0.40 10.30
N ALA A 296 29.46 -1.56 10.41
CA ALA A 296 30.08 -2.77 10.92
C ALA A 296 31.17 -3.33 9.97
N ALA A 297 30.96 -3.26 8.65
CA ALA A 297 31.97 -3.62 7.66
C ALA A 297 33.19 -2.70 7.73
N TRP A 298 33.00 -1.40 7.94
CA TRP A 298 34.09 -0.46 8.19
C TRP A 298 34.83 -0.75 9.51
N ASP A 299 34.11 -1.00 10.60
CA ASP A 299 34.73 -1.30 11.90
C ASP A 299 35.51 -2.63 11.87
N ALA A 300 35.10 -3.58 11.03
CA ALA A 300 35.85 -4.80 10.74
C ALA A 300 37.07 -4.56 9.81
N TRP A 301 36.95 -3.69 8.81
CA TRP A 301 38.05 -3.28 7.92
C TRP A 301 39.11 -2.40 8.61
N ARG A 302 38.73 -1.67 9.66
CA ARG A 302 39.56 -0.68 10.35
C ARG A 302 41.02 -1.13 10.60
N PRO A 303 41.33 -2.36 11.07
CA PRO A 303 42.72 -2.79 11.26
C PRO A 303 43.60 -2.76 10.00
N GLU A 304 43.00 -2.71 8.80
CA GLU A 304 43.68 -2.57 7.50
C GLU A 304 43.47 -1.20 6.84
N SER A 305 42.77 -0.25 7.48
CA SER A 305 42.33 0.99 6.81
C SER A 305 43.41 2.05 6.61
N SER A 306 44.58 1.93 7.24
CA SER A 306 45.68 2.90 7.16
C SER A 306 46.69 2.52 6.06
N PRO A 307 46.81 3.28 4.95
CA PRO A 307 47.80 3.00 3.89
C PRO A 307 49.25 3.01 4.40
N GLN A 308 49.52 3.83 5.42
CA GLN A 308 50.83 3.94 6.06
C GLN A 308 51.24 2.64 6.77
N GLN A 309 50.28 1.83 7.25
CA GLN A 309 50.58 0.51 7.80
C GLN A 309 51.02 -0.45 6.68
N HIS A 310 50.28 -0.54 5.56
CA HIS A 310 50.66 -1.40 4.43
C HIS A 310 52.07 -1.08 3.91
N LEU A 311 52.44 0.21 3.89
CA LEU A 311 53.82 0.62 3.59
C LEU A 311 54.81 0.19 4.68
N TYR A 312 54.50 0.43 5.96
CA TYR A 312 55.39 0.07 7.06
C TYR A 312 55.68 -1.44 7.11
N ASP A 313 54.67 -2.28 6.87
CA ASP A 313 54.81 -3.73 6.83
C ASP A 313 55.70 -4.16 5.65
N LEU A 314 55.50 -3.60 4.45
CA LEU A 314 56.40 -3.80 3.29
C LEU A 314 57.84 -3.33 3.56
N LEU A 315 58.03 -2.26 4.32
CA LEU A 315 59.37 -1.77 4.70
C LEU A 315 60.03 -2.67 5.75
N GLN A 316 59.27 -3.35 6.60
CA GLN A 316 59.77 -4.41 7.48
C GLN A 316 60.11 -5.67 6.69
N GLU A 317 59.26 -6.11 5.76
CA GLU A 317 59.52 -7.23 4.84
C GLU A 317 60.82 -7.00 4.05
N ALA A 318 60.97 -5.82 3.41
CA ALA A 318 62.18 -5.41 2.71
C ALA A 318 63.44 -5.40 3.60
N ARG A 319 63.31 -4.93 4.85
CA ARG A 319 64.42 -4.90 5.82
C ARG A 319 64.83 -6.31 6.27
N MET A 320 63.88 -7.24 6.40
CA MET A 320 64.17 -8.63 6.77
C MET A 320 64.80 -9.40 5.60
N ASP A 321 64.37 -9.18 4.36
CA ASP A 321 65.05 -9.72 3.18
C ASP A 321 66.51 -9.24 3.08
N ILE A 322 66.77 -7.95 3.32
CA ILE A 322 68.14 -7.42 3.36
C ILE A 322 68.96 -7.99 4.55
N LEU A 323 68.34 -8.32 5.67
CA LEU A 323 69.02 -9.05 6.75
C LEU A 323 69.48 -10.42 6.27
N ASP A 324 68.56 -11.23 5.75
CA ASP A 324 68.83 -12.64 5.44
C ASP A 324 69.68 -12.81 4.17
N ASN A 325 69.45 -11.98 3.14
CA ASN A 325 70.08 -12.11 1.82
C ASN A 325 71.24 -11.12 1.56
N GLN A 326 71.51 -10.17 2.46
CA GLN A 326 72.76 -9.38 2.44
C GLN A 326 73.57 -9.55 3.73
N PHE A 327 73.04 -9.14 4.90
CA PHE A 327 73.84 -9.14 6.13
C PHE A 327 74.18 -10.55 6.64
N GLY A 328 73.34 -11.56 6.36
CA GLY A 328 73.63 -12.98 6.55
C GLY A 328 74.51 -13.61 5.45
N LYS A 329 74.93 -12.83 4.44
CA LYS A 329 75.64 -13.28 3.22
C LYS A 329 76.90 -12.46 2.92
N ILE A 330 77.50 -11.81 3.91
CA ILE A 330 78.81 -11.14 3.78
C ILE A 330 79.95 -12.00 4.37
N ASP A 331 81.17 -11.77 3.88
CA ASP A 331 82.41 -12.33 4.41
C ASP A 331 83.49 -11.22 4.54
N PHE A 332 84.60 -11.52 5.21
CA PHE A 332 85.65 -10.57 5.57
C PHE A 332 86.99 -10.93 4.93
N GLN A 333 87.32 -10.28 3.80
CA GLN A 333 88.59 -10.52 3.13
C GLN A 333 89.71 -9.61 3.70
N PRO A 334 90.80 -10.16 4.26
CA PRO A 334 91.90 -9.36 4.79
C PRO A 334 92.62 -8.59 3.68
N SER A 335 92.91 -7.32 3.95
CA SER A 335 93.58 -6.37 3.06
C SER A 335 94.87 -5.90 3.70
N THR A 336 95.98 -6.35 3.13
CA THR A 336 97.33 -6.04 3.62
C THR A 336 97.97 -4.98 2.74
N ASN A 337 98.31 -3.84 3.35
CA ASN A 337 99.21 -2.86 2.75
C ASN A 337 100.45 -2.72 3.65
N ARG A 338 101.52 -2.10 3.16
CA ARG A 338 102.84 -2.05 3.83
C ARG A 338 102.83 -1.36 5.21
N TYR A 339 101.75 -0.65 5.54
CA TYR A 339 101.61 0.14 6.77
C TYR A 339 100.25 -0.06 7.48
N ASP A 340 99.37 -0.94 6.98
CA ASP A 340 98.01 -1.08 7.52
C ASP A 340 97.44 -2.50 7.29
N TYR A 341 96.58 -2.94 8.21
CA TYR A 341 95.90 -4.23 8.19
C TYR A 341 94.41 -4.01 8.46
N SER A 342 93.60 -4.06 7.40
CA SER A 342 92.14 -3.90 7.45
C SER A 342 91.45 -5.11 6.83
N SER A 343 90.15 -5.29 7.06
CA SER A 343 89.34 -6.28 6.35
C SER A 343 88.33 -5.55 5.47
N ASN A 344 88.28 -5.89 4.17
CA ASN A 344 87.18 -5.50 3.31
C ASN A 344 85.98 -6.38 3.62
N ILE A 345 84.79 -5.80 3.62
CA ILE A 345 83.55 -6.57 3.47
C ILE A 345 83.49 -7.03 2.02
N VAL A 346 83.20 -8.31 1.80
CA VAL A 346 82.93 -8.88 0.48
C VAL A 346 81.60 -9.63 0.50
N ALA A 347 80.99 -9.80 -0.68
CA ALA A 347 79.86 -10.70 -0.84
C ALA A 347 80.31 -12.16 -0.58
N GLY A 348 79.52 -12.91 0.17
CA GLY A 348 79.64 -14.34 0.34
C GLY A 348 78.80 -15.13 -0.67
N GLU A 349 78.67 -16.44 -0.45
CA GLU A 349 77.78 -17.28 -1.25
C GLU A 349 76.31 -16.97 -0.97
N GLY A 350 75.52 -16.78 -2.03
CA GLY A 350 74.09 -16.47 -1.92
C GLY A 350 73.74 -15.02 -1.60
N PHE A 351 74.69 -14.08 -1.67
CA PHE A 351 74.41 -12.64 -1.53
C PHE A 351 73.48 -12.13 -2.64
N SER A 352 72.41 -11.41 -2.28
CA SER A 352 71.49 -10.75 -3.23
C SER A 352 71.62 -9.22 -3.19
N GLY A 353 71.90 -8.62 -4.35
CA GLY A 353 71.78 -7.17 -4.54
C GLY A 353 70.34 -6.67 -4.73
N VAL A 354 69.33 -7.53 -4.61
CA VAL A 354 67.92 -7.26 -4.97
C VAL A 354 66.99 -7.53 -3.78
N ILE A 355 66.15 -6.56 -3.45
CA ILE A 355 65.05 -6.71 -2.49
C ILE A 355 64.01 -7.67 -3.06
N THR A 356 63.66 -8.69 -2.28
CA THR A 356 62.61 -9.68 -2.59
C THR A 356 61.54 -9.68 -1.50
N ILE A 357 60.27 -9.54 -1.88
CA ILE A 357 59.11 -9.55 -0.97
C ILE A 357 58.08 -10.51 -1.53
N ASP A 358 57.51 -11.40 -0.72
CA ASP A 358 56.60 -12.49 -1.15
C ASP A 358 57.15 -13.33 -2.34
N GLY A 359 58.49 -13.47 -2.41
CA GLY A 359 59.19 -14.12 -3.52
C GLY A 359 59.24 -13.31 -4.83
N GLN A 360 58.69 -12.09 -4.87
CA GLN A 360 58.75 -11.18 -6.00
C GLN A 360 59.96 -10.24 -5.91
N PRO A 361 60.79 -10.10 -6.96
CA PRO A 361 61.94 -9.21 -6.96
C PRO A 361 61.54 -7.76 -7.26
N TYR A 362 61.68 -6.87 -6.29
CA TYR A 362 61.36 -5.45 -6.45
C TYR A 362 62.47 -4.71 -7.21
N GLY A 363 63.72 -4.95 -6.85
CA GLY A 363 64.89 -4.34 -7.50
C GLY A 363 66.02 -4.08 -6.52
N ALA A 364 67.09 -3.42 -6.96
CA ALA A 364 68.20 -3.08 -6.08
C ALA A 364 67.83 -1.91 -5.14
N PRO A 365 68.23 -1.93 -3.85
CA PRO A 365 67.94 -0.85 -2.90
C PRO A 365 68.59 0.49 -3.25
N THR A 366 69.50 0.50 -4.24
CA THR A 366 70.11 1.70 -4.82
C THR A 366 69.18 2.50 -5.74
N GLU A 367 68.10 1.90 -6.24
CA GLU A 367 67.26 2.49 -7.28
C GLU A 367 65.95 3.04 -6.73
N MET A 368 65.63 4.29 -7.06
CA MET A 368 64.32 4.89 -6.69
C MET A 368 63.14 4.15 -7.31
N THR A 369 63.33 3.40 -8.40
CA THR A 369 62.30 2.52 -8.99
C THR A 369 61.95 1.33 -8.10
N THR A 370 62.88 0.81 -7.30
CA THR A 370 62.62 -0.23 -6.29
C THR A 370 61.71 0.32 -5.19
N TRP A 371 62.01 1.51 -4.70
CA TRP A 371 61.21 2.19 -3.68
C TRP A 371 59.85 2.64 -4.20
N LYS A 372 59.77 3.09 -5.47
CA LYS A 372 58.49 3.40 -6.14
C LYS A 372 57.57 2.18 -6.17
N LYS A 373 58.07 1.01 -6.59
CA LYS A 373 57.31 -0.26 -6.55
C LYS A 373 56.82 -0.64 -5.16
N ILE A 374 57.62 -0.40 -4.11
CA ILE A 374 57.21 -0.65 -2.72
C ILE A 374 56.05 0.28 -2.32
N GLY A 375 56.10 1.57 -2.68
CA GLY A 375 54.99 2.50 -2.45
C GLY A 375 53.73 2.17 -3.29
N GLU A 376 53.92 1.74 -4.54
CA GLU A 376 52.84 1.28 -5.44
C GLU A 376 52.18 -0.01 -4.91
N GLU A 377 52.96 -0.97 -4.39
CA GLU A 377 52.43 -2.17 -3.73
C GLU A 377 51.70 -1.82 -2.42
N ALA A 378 52.17 -0.86 -1.63
CA ALA A 378 51.48 -0.41 -0.42
C ALA A 378 50.08 0.12 -0.73
N VAL A 379 49.96 0.95 -1.78
CA VAL A 379 48.67 1.42 -2.31
C VAL A 379 47.84 0.24 -2.84
N ARG A 380 48.45 -0.71 -3.55
CA ARG A 380 47.74 -1.88 -4.10
C ARG A 380 47.22 -2.83 -3.01
N ARG A 381 47.97 -3.08 -1.94
CA ARG A 381 47.54 -3.87 -0.76
C ARG A 381 46.36 -3.17 -0.06
N TRP A 382 46.42 -1.85 0.13
CA TRP A 382 45.31 -1.07 0.68
C TRP A 382 44.06 -1.04 -0.22
N GLU A 383 44.22 -0.84 -1.54
CA GLU A 383 43.08 -0.94 -2.47
C GLU A 383 42.44 -2.33 -2.45
N GLN A 384 43.25 -3.38 -2.27
CA GLN A 384 42.75 -4.75 -2.17
C GLN A 384 42.01 -4.97 -0.84
N SER A 385 42.42 -4.36 0.27
CA SER A 385 41.65 -4.44 1.52
C SER A 385 40.28 -3.77 1.37
N VAL A 386 40.21 -2.58 0.76
CA VAL A 386 38.91 -1.93 0.41
C VAL A 386 38.04 -2.85 -0.45
N LYS A 387 38.60 -3.46 -1.51
CA LYS A 387 37.87 -4.37 -2.40
C LYS A 387 37.41 -5.67 -1.70
N ASN A 388 38.19 -6.17 -0.74
CA ASN A 388 37.88 -7.40 0.00
C ASN A 388 36.83 -7.20 1.10
N TRP A 389 36.96 -6.12 1.89
CA TRP A 389 36.17 -5.89 3.09
C TRP A 389 34.94 -5.00 2.85
N LEU A 390 35.11 -3.89 2.11
CA LEU A 390 34.05 -2.89 1.91
C LEU A 390 33.25 -3.13 0.63
N GLY A 391 33.88 -3.69 -0.40
CA GLY A 391 33.26 -4.00 -1.70
C GLY A 391 31.97 -4.81 -1.57
N PRO A 392 32.02 -6.06 -1.04
CA PRO A 392 30.84 -6.91 -0.92
C PRO A 392 29.71 -6.29 -0.09
N ALA A 393 30.04 -5.63 1.02
CA ALA A 393 29.07 -4.94 1.86
C ALA A 393 28.38 -3.79 1.11
N GLY A 394 29.12 -3.05 0.29
CA GLY A 394 28.58 -2.05 -0.63
C GLY A 394 27.61 -2.67 -1.65
N SER A 395 28.03 -3.74 -2.35
CA SER A 395 27.20 -4.43 -3.35
C SER A 395 25.90 -4.97 -2.75
N GLU A 396 25.97 -5.60 -1.57
CA GLU A 396 24.82 -6.12 -0.84
C GLU A 396 23.88 -5.00 -0.38
N ALA A 397 24.43 -3.89 0.16
CA ALA A 397 23.64 -2.73 0.56
C ALA A 397 22.91 -2.11 -0.64
N ILE A 398 23.58 -1.90 -1.78
CA ILE A 398 22.97 -1.37 -3.02
C ILE A 398 21.77 -2.24 -3.45
N LEU A 399 21.97 -3.56 -3.51
CA LEU A 399 20.90 -4.49 -3.88
C LEU A 399 19.75 -4.49 -2.87
N ALA A 400 20.03 -4.40 -1.56
CA ALA A 400 18.99 -4.33 -0.54
C ALA A 400 18.18 -3.02 -0.61
N ILE A 401 18.84 -1.88 -0.85
CA ILE A 401 18.21 -0.57 -1.04
C ILE A 401 17.28 -0.59 -2.26
N ASP A 402 17.79 -1.05 -3.40
CA ASP A 402 17.03 -1.02 -4.65
C ASP A 402 15.85 -2.01 -4.62
N ASN A 403 16.00 -3.16 -3.94
CA ASN A 403 14.88 -4.06 -3.65
C ASN A 403 13.85 -3.44 -2.68
N ALA A 404 14.29 -2.71 -1.64
CA ALA A 404 13.39 -2.06 -0.69
C ALA A 404 12.51 -0.98 -1.35
N PHE A 405 13.10 -0.12 -2.18
CA PHE A 405 12.32 0.84 -2.98
C PHE A 405 11.39 0.13 -3.98
N THR A 406 11.85 -0.93 -4.65
CA THR A 406 11.03 -1.75 -5.58
C THR A 406 9.91 -2.54 -4.87
N ALA A 407 10.02 -2.76 -3.56
CA ALA A 407 8.96 -3.33 -2.73
C ALA A 407 7.96 -2.24 -2.31
N ALA A 408 8.46 -1.09 -1.83
CA ALA A 408 7.64 0.05 -1.44
C ALA A 408 6.80 0.59 -2.60
N GLU A 409 7.37 0.76 -3.80
CA GLU A 409 6.69 1.29 -4.99
C GLU A 409 5.37 0.54 -5.30
N LYS A 410 5.35 -0.79 -5.14
CA LYS A 410 4.18 -1.63 -5.42
C LYS A 410 3.00 -1.34 -4.48
N ALA A 411 3.26 -0.91 -3.24
CA ALA A 411 2.20 -0.53 -2.30
C ALA A 411 1.51 0.79 -2.70
N PHE A 412 2.09 1.57 -3.63
CA PHE A 412 1.49 2.80 -4.16
C PHE A 412 0.78 2.63 -5.52
N ASP A 413 0.80 1.42 -6.11
CA ASP A 413 0.15 1.12 -7.41
C ASP A 413 -1.35 0.72 -7.38
N PRO A 414 -2.10 0.61 -6.26
CA PRO A 414 -3.52 0.28 -6.35
C PRO A 414 -4.31 1.46 -6.93
N THR A 415 -4.76 1.33 -8.18
CA THR A 415 -5.73 2.24 -8.79
C THR A 415 -7.04 2.18 -7.98
N ILE A 416 -7.26 3.17 -7.10
CA ILE A 416 -8.43 3.24 -6.23
C ILE A 416 -9.72 3.36 -7.08
N THR A 417 -10.70 2.50 -6.83
CA THR A 417 -12.00 2.51 -7.54
C THR A 417 -13.22 2.52 -6.61
N ASP A 418 -14.34 3.06 -7.09
CA ASP A 418 -15.66 2.96 -6.46
C ASP A 418 -16.01 1.51 -6.05
N LYS A 419 -16.40 1.29 -4.79
CA LYS A 419 -16.96 -0.01 -4.34
C LYS A 419 -18.35 -0.24 -4.94
N ASP A 420 -19.13 0.83 -5.10
CA ASP A 420 -20.40 0.81 -5.84
C ASP A 420 -20.28 1.57 -7.16
N LYS A 421 -20.03 0.83 -8.25
CA LYS A 421 -19.75 1.38 -9.59
C LYS A 421 -20.99 1.85 -10.38
N LYS A 422 -22.19 1.89 -9.78
CA LYS A 422 -23.40 2.44 -10.44
C LYS A 422 -23.24 3.93 -10.76
N SER A 423 -23.76 4.38 -11.90
CA SER A 423 -23.88 5.81 -12.19
C SER A 423 -25.05 6.45 -11.46
N LEU A 424 -25.04 7.78 -11.35
CA LEU A 424 -26.15 8.55 -10.79
C LEU A 424 -27.45 8.35 -11.60
N SER A 425 -27.33 8.17 -12.92
CA SER A 425 -28.44 7.92 -13.84
C SER A 425 -29.07 6.54 -13.62
N ASP A 426 -28.26 5.50 -13.38
CA ASP A 426 -28.76 4.14 -13.08
C ASP A 426 -29.53 4.12 -11.76
N ILE A 427 -29.06 4.89 -10.77
CA ILE A 427 -29.73 5.06 -9.48
C ILE A 427 -31.07 5.78 -9.67
N ALA A 428 -31.09 6.92 -10.37
CA ALA A 428 -32.30 7.69 -10.64
C ALA A 428 -33.37 6.84 -11.35
N ALA A 429 -33.03 6.27 -12.51
CA ALA A 429 -33.97 5.47 -13.31
C ALA A 429 -34.49 4.23 -12.57
N LYS A 430 -33.69 3.64 -11.67
CA LYS A 430 -34.11 2.48 -10.85
C LYS A 430 -35.11 2.87 -9.76
N GLU A 431 -34.90 3.98 -9.07
CA GLU A 431 -35.82 4.45 -8.03
C GLU A 431 -37.08 5.10 -8.64
N GLU A 432 -36.98 5.74 -9.81
CA GLU A 432 -38.13 6.15 -10.63
C GLU A 432 -38.97 4.94 -11.06
N SER A 433 -38.38 3.90 -11.66
CA SER A 433 -39.11 2.70 -12.07
C SER A 433 -39.72 1.91 -10.89
N LYS A 434 -39.13 2.00 -9.69
CA LYS A 434 -39.75 1.51 -8.45
C LYS A 434 -40.98 2.35 -8.07
N ALA A 435 -40.86 3.67 -8.10
CA ALA A 435 -41.96 4.59 -7.77
C ALA A 435 -43.15 4.43 -8.73
N GLU A 436 -42.89 4.29 -10.04
CA GLU A 436 -43.93 3.97 -11.04
C GLU A 436 -44.64 2.64 -10.74
N LYS A 437 -43.88 1.58 -10.40
CA LYS A 437 -44.46 0.27 -10.05
C LYS A 437 -45.28 0.33 -8.77
N ALA A 438 -44.78 1.00 -7.73
CA ALA A 438 -45.50 1.18 -6.47
C ALA A 438 -46.79 2.01 -6.67
N ALA A 439 -46.74 3.04 -7.51
CA ALA A 439 -47.92 3.82 -7.90
C ALA A 439 -48.94 2.96 -8.66
N ALA A 440 -48.50 2.20 -9.68
CA ALA A 440 -49.37 1.33 -10.47
C ALA A 440 -49.95 0.15 -9.67
N GLU A 441 -49.21 -0.42 -8.72
CA GLU A 441 -49.75 -1.44 -7.80
C GLU A 441 -50.76 -0.84 -6.83
N LYS A 442 -50.52 0.38 -6.33
CA LYS A 442 -51.45 1.08 -5.43
C LYS A 442 -52.72 1.52 -6.15
N GLU A 443 -52.61 2.09 -7.35
CA GLU A 443 -53.75 2.44 -8.23
C GLU A 443 -54.58 1.19 -8.55
N LYS A 444 -53.92 0.06 -8.84
CA LYS A 444 -54.58 -1.23 -9.06
C LYS A 444 -55.24 -1.80 -7.80
N GLU A 445 -54.70 -1.55 -6.60
CA GLU A 445 -55.33 -1.93 -5.33
C GLU A 445 -56.52 -1.02 -4.98
N GLU A 446 -56.42 0.28 -5.24
CA GLU A 446 -57.49 1.26 -5.06
C GLU A 446 -58.64 0.99 -6.04
N ALA A 447 -58.35 0.79 -7.34
CA ALA A 447 -59.34 0.36 -8.34
C ALA A 447 -59.97 -1.01 -8.01
N LYS A 448 -59.22 -1.94 -7.39
CA LYS A 448 -59.80 -3.20 -6.89
C LYS A 448 -60.78 -2.97 -5.74
N LYS A 449 -60.44 -2.09 -4.78
CA LYS A 449 -61.32 -1.71 -3.66
C LYS A 449 -62.56 -0.97 -4.12
N GLU A 450 -62.43 -0.13 -5.15
CA GLU A 450 -63.54 0.58 -5.79
C GLU A 450 -64.47 -0.40 -6.54
N ALA A 451 -63.92 -1.31 -7.35
CA ALA A 451 -64.71 -2.36 -8.00
C ALA A 451 -65.32 -3.40 -7.02
N GLU A 452 -64.75 -3.57 -5.82
CA GLU A 452 -65.38 -4.34 -4.73
C GLU A 452 -66.52 -3.56 -4.06
N LYS A 453 -66.39 -2.23 -3.88
CA LYS A 453 -67.50 -1.37 -3.44
C LYS A 453 -68.65 -1.32 -4.43
N GLU A 454 -68.38 -1.05 -5.72
CA GLU A 454 -69.43 -1.03 -6.77
C GLU A 454 -70.19 -2.35 -6.81
N LYS A 455 -69.51 -3.49 -6.66
CA LYS A 455 -70.15 -4.80 -6.55
C LYS A 455 -71.00 -4.96 -5.29
N GLU A 456 -70.59 -4.38 -4.17
CA GLU A 456 -71.38 -4.42 -2.93
C GLU A 456 -72.62 -3.50 -3.02
N GLU A 457 -72.50 -2.34 -3.66
CA GLU A 457 -73.60 -1.40 -3.88
C GLU A 457 -74.60 -1.92 -4.92
N ALA A 458 -74.13 -2.39 -6.08
CA ALA A 458 -74.98 -3.05 -7.08
C ALA A 458 -75.67 -4.31 -6.54
N LYS A 459 -75.04 -5.03 -5.59
CA LYS A 459 -75.70 -6.15 -4.89
C LYS A 459 -76.80 -5.67 -3.94
N LYS A 460 -76.60 -4.57 -3.20
CA LYS A 460 -77.63 -3.96 -2.34
C LYS A 460 -78.78 -3.38 -3.16
N GLU A 461 -78.50 -2.82 -4.33
CA GLU A 461 -79.51 -2.34 -5.27
C GLU A 461 -80.33 -3.49 -5.86
N ALA A 462 -79.68 -4.56 -6.31
CA ALA A 462 -80.36 -5.79 -6.76
C ALA A 462 -81.08 -6.57 -5.63
N GLU A 463 -80.75 -6.32 -4.35
CA GLU A 463 -81.53 -6.80 -3.20
C GLU A 463 -82.74 -5.89 -2.92
N LYS A 464 -82.63 -4.56 -3.10
CA LYS A 464 -83.78 -3.63 -3.05
C LYS A 464 -84.78 -3.91 -4.17
N GLU A 465 -84.34 -4.04 -5.43
CA GLU A 465 -85.23 -4.38 -6.55
C GLU A 465 -85.98 -5.69 -6.28
N LYS A 466 -85.32 -6.69 -5.69
CA LYS A 466 -85.97 -7.95 -5.28
C LYS A 466 -86.94 -7.78 -4.11
N GLU A 467 -86.71 -6.83 -3.21
CA GLU A 467 -87.63 -6.53 -2.12
C GLU A 467 -88.85 -5.73 -2.61
N GLU A 468 -88.67 -4.81 -3.56
CA GLU A 468 -89.75 -4.06 -4.21
C GLU A 468 -90.58 -4.95 -5.14
N ALA A 469 -89.96 -5.71 -6.04
CA ALA A 469 -90.66 -6.70 -6.88
C ALA A 469 -91.35 -7.79 -6.04
N LYS A 470 -90.86 -8.07 -4.83
CA LYS A 470 -91.58 -8.94 -3.88
C LYS A 470 -92.79 -8.22 -3.27
N LYS A 471 -92.67 -6.96 -2.82
CA LYS A 471 -93.79 -6.16 -2.29
C LYS A 471 -94.89 -5.97 -3.34
N GLU A 472 -94.51 -5.68 -4.57
CA GLU A 472 -95.42 -5.53 -5.72
C GLU A 472 -96.17 -6.84 -6.00
N ARG A 473 -95.47 -7.98 -6.03
CA ARG A 473 -96.08 -9.31 -6.20
C ARG A 473 -96.92 -9.77 -5.00
N ASP A 474 -96.54 -9.41 -3.78
CA ASP A 474 -97.35 -9.67 -2.58
C ASP A 474 -98.59 -8.74 -2.53
N ALA A 475 -98.54 -7.56 -3.18
CA ALA A 475 -99.70 -6.69 -3.40
C ALA A 475 -100.64 -7.20 -4.51
N GLU A 476 -100.13 -7.63 -5.68
CA GLU A 476 -100.91 -8.33 -6.71
C GLU A 476 -101.67 -9.52 -6.11
N LYS A 477 -101.01 -10.29 -5.24
CA LYS A 477 -101.64 -11.39 -4.50
C LYS A 477 -102.78 -10.92 -3.60
N ALA A 478 -102.61 -9.80 -2.89
CA ALA A 478 -103.64 -9.28 -2.01
C ALA A 478 -104.87 -8.75 -2.77
N GLU A 479 -104.69 -8.16 -3.96
CA GLU A 479 -105.81 -7.84 -4.86
C GLU A 479 -106.46 -9.12 -5.43
N ALA A 480 -105.68 -10.08 -5.92
CA ALA A 480 -106.21 -11.34 -6.45
C ALA A 480 -106.89 -12.24 -5.39
N GLU A 481 -106.59 -12.06 -4.12
CA GLU A 481 -107.28 -12.73 -3.00
C GLU A 481 -108.57 -11.98 -2.61
N LYS A 482 -108.58 -10.64 -2.66
CA LYS A 482 -109.80 -9.81 -2.56
C LYS A 482 -110.82 -10.11 -3.66
N GLU A 483 -110.38 -10.13 -4.93
CA GLU A 483 -111.24 -10.41 -6.08
C GLU A 483 -111.88 -11.81 -5.95
N LYS A 484 -111.15 -12.75 -5.34
CA LYS A 484 -111.66 -14.08 -4.98
C LYS A 484 -112.61 -14.12 -3.79
N GLU A 485 -112.51 -13.21 -2.81
CA GLU A 485 -113.52 -13.11 -1.75
C GLU A 485 -114.81 -12.48 -2.27
N GLU A 486 -114.73 -11.40 -3.05
CA GLU A 486 -115.91 -10.72 -3.61
C GLU A 486 -116.68 -11.64 -4.57
N ALA A 487 -116.00 -12.30 -5.51
CA ALA A 487 -116.62 -13.28 -6.41
C ALA A 487 -117.23 -14.49 -5.68
N LYS A 488 -116.76 -14.80 -4.46
CA LYS A 488 -117.29 -15.91 -3.66
C LYS A 488 -118.50 -15.47 -2.83
N ALA A 489 -118.52 -14.23 -2.34
CA ALA A 489 -119.67 -13.64 -1.67
C ALA A 489 -120.85 -13.36 -2.61
N GLU A 490 -120.58 -13.02 -3.87
CA GLU A 490 -121.61 -12.84 -4.90
C GLU A 490 -122.23 -14.18 -5.33
N ALA A 491 -121.40 -15.21 -5.59
CA ALA A 491 -121.85 -16.56 -5.93
C ALA A 491 -122.57 -17.32 -4.80
N GLU A 492 -122.51 -16.83 -3.56
CA GLU A 492 -123.28 -17.36 -2.43
C GLU A 492 -124.65 -16.66 -2.29
N LYS A 493 -124.78 -15.38 -2.67
CA LYS A 493 -126.06 -14.66 -2.75
C LYS A 493 -126.99 -15.20 -3.84
N GLU A 494 -126.49 -15.38 -5.07
CA GLU A 494 -127.31 -15.94 -6.17
C GLU A 494 -127.95 -17.29 -5.78
N LYS A 495 -127.22 -18.12 -5.04
CA LYS A 495 -127.71 -19.43 -4.56
C LYS A 495 -128.77 -19.34 -3.46
N GLU A 496 -128.86 -18.23 -2.74
CA GLU A 496 -129.90 -18.03 -1.73
C GLU A 496 -131.18 -17.43 -2.34
N GLU A 497 -131.05 -16.54 -3.34
CA GLU A 497 -132.20 -15.97 -4.06
C GLU A 497 -132.84 -17.00 -5.01
N ALA A 498 -132.06 -17.69 -5.85
CA ALA A 498 -132.55 -18.73 -6.76
C ALA A 498 -133.18 -19.94 -6.05
N LYS A 499 -133.02 -20.05 -4.73
CA LYS A 499 -133.72 -21.04 -3.89
C LYS A 499 -135.08 -20.52 -3.41
N LYS A 500 -135.18 -19.24 -3.01
CA LYS A 500 -136.42 -18.62 -2.53
C LYS A 500 -137.47 -18.49 -3.64
N GLU A 501 -137.04 -18.10 -4.84
CA GLU A 501 -137.91 -17.97 -6.02
C GLU A 501 -138.55 -19.33 -6.40
N ARG A 502 -137.75 -20.40 -6.40
CA ARG A 502 -138.16 -21.75 -6.78
C ARG A 502 -139.09 -22.45 -5.78
N ASP A 503 -139.03 -22.08 -4.51
CA ASP A 503 -139.97 -22.56 -3.48
C ASP A 503 -141.29 -21.74 -3.49
N ALA A 504 -141.29 -20.51 -4.02
CA ALA A 504 -142.50 -19.68 -4.19
C ALA A 504 -143.33 -20.09 -5.41
N GLU A 505 -142.72 -20.16 -6.59
CA GLU A 505 -143.37 -20.53 -7.87
C GLU A 505 -144.14 -21.87 -7.77
N LYS A 506 -143.61 -22.79 -6.96
CA LYS A 506 -144.18 -24.12 -6.74
C LYS A 506 -145.41 -24.14 -5.81
N ALA A 507 -145.58 -23.13 -4.95
CA ALA A 507 -146.73 -23.00 -4.07
C ALA A 507 -147.92 -22.27 -4.75
N GLU A 508 -147.64 -21.41 -5.72
CA GLU A 508 -148.66 -20.67 -6.47
C GLU A 508 -149.33 -21.57 -7.53
N ALA A 509 -148.53 -22.36 -8.27
CA ALA A 509 -149.02 -23.30 -9.28
C ALA A 509 -149.85 -24.48 -8.73
N GLU A 510 -149.88 -24.70 -7.41
CA GLU A 510 -150.75 -25.69 -6.76
C GLU A 510 -152.11 -25.08 -6.34
N LYS A 511 -152.18 -23.76 -6.09
CA LYS A 511 -153.42 -23.02 -5.77
C LYS A 511 -154.35 -22.84 -6.96
N GLU A 512 -153.85 -22.32 -8.09
CA GLU A 512 -154.67 -22.13 -9.30
C GLU A 512 -155.39 -23.42 -9.73
N LYS A 513 -154.78 -24.57 -9.43
CA LYS A 513 -155.26 -25.90 -9.79
C LYS A 513 -156.40 -26.44 -8.91
N GLU A 514 -156.65 -25.84 -7.75
CA GLU A 514 -157.86 -26.06 -6.96
C GLU A 514 -158.96 -25.04 -7.30
N GLU A 515 -158.62 -23.75 -7.44
CA GLU A 515 -159.63 -22.71 -7.74
C GLU A 515 -160.30 -22.94 -9.11
N ALA A 516 -159.52 -23.30 -10.14
CA ALA A 516 -160.06 -23.69 -11.46
C ALA A 516 -160.94 -24.96 -11.46
N LYS A 517 -160.91 -25.77 -10.38
CA LYS A 517 -161.84 -26.89 -10.17
C LYS A 517 -163.09 -26.53 -9.37
N ALA A 518 -163.01 -25.52 -8.50
CA ALA A 518 -164.13 -25.04 -7.71
C ALA A 518 -165.09 -24.18 -8.57
N GLU A 519 -164.56 -23.35 -9.46
CA GLU A 519 -165.36 -22.45 -10.30
C GLU A 519 -166.15 -23.21 -11.37
N ALA A 520 -165.50 -24.14 -12.09
CA ALA A 520 -166.14 -25.03 -13.07
C ALA A 520 -167.19 -26.01 -12.47
N ALA A 521 -167.30 -26.08 -11.14
CA ALA A 521 -168.38 -26.79 -10.46
C ALA A 521 -169.61 -25.90 -10.22
N LYS A 522 -169.43 -24.59 -9.99
CA LYS A 522 -170.51 -23.63 -9.72
C LYS A 522 -171.35 -23.28 -10.96
N GLU A 523 -170.71 -22.93 -12.08
CA GLU A 523 -171.43 -22.64 -13.34
C GLU A 523 -172.38 -23.79 -13.74
N LYS A 524 -172.02 -25.03 -13.35
CA LYS A 524 -172.75 -26.26 -13.67
C LYS A 524 -173.93 -26.55 -12.75
N GLU A 525 -174.07 -25.83 -11.63
CA GLU A 525 -175.30 -25.74 -10.85
C GLU A 525 -176.14 -24.51 -11.23
N GLU A 526 -175.53 -23.34 -11.46
CA GLU A 526 -176.28 -22.13 -11.87
C GLU A 526 -177.01 -22.33 -13.21
N ALA A 527 -176.35 -22.92 -14.21
CA ALA A 527 -176.99 -23.28 -15.49
C ALA A 527 -178.10 -24.36 -15.37
N LYS A 528 -178.25 -25.02 -14.20
CA LYS A 528 -179.39 -25.88 -13.88
C LYS A 528 -180.49 -25.17 -13.09
N ALA A 529 -180.16 -24.10 -12.37
CA ALA A 529 -181.12 -23.29 -11.64
C ALA A 529 -181.93 -22.39 -12.59
N GLU A 530 -181.28 -21.68 -13.52
CA GLU A 530 -181.97 -20.82 -14.50
C GLU A 530 -182.93 -21.62 -15.40
N HIS A 531 -182.47 -22.75 -15.96
CA HIS A 531 -183.31 -23.59 -16.82
C HIS A 531 -184.48 -24.25 -16.05
N ALA A 532 -184.43 -24.30 -14.71
CA ALA A 532 -185.58 -24.70 -13.88
C ALA A 532 -186.53 -23.51 -13.60
N ALA A 533 -186.01 -22.28 -13.50
CA ALA A 533 -186.80 -21.06 -13.31
C ALA A 533 -187.62 -20.69 -14.55
N GLU A 534 -187.00 -20.59 -15.73
CA GLU A 534 -187.71 -20.29 -16.99
C GLU A 534 -188.90 -21.24 -17.23
N LYS A 535 -188.72 -22.52 -16.88
CA LYS A 535 -189.73 -23.55 -17.09
C LYS A 535 -190.92 -23.43 -16.13
N ALA A 536 -190.71 -22.87 -14.94
CA ALA A 536 -191.79 -22.59 -13.98
C ALA A 536 -192.54 -21.28 -14.31
N GLU A 537 -191.83 -20.28 -14.85
CA GLU A 537 -192.40 -19.00 -15.26
C GLU A 537 -193.28 -19.16 -16.51
N ALA A 538 -192.84 -19.96 -17.49
CA ALA A 538 -193.58 -20.27 -18.71
C ALA A 538 -194.85 -21.15 -18.51
N GLU A 539 -194.99 -21.83 -17.37
CA GLU A 539 -196.25 -22.47 -16.97
C GLU A 539 -197.19 -21.47 -16.26
N LYS A 540 -196.66 -20.56 -15.43
CA LYS A 540 -197.45 -19.53 -14.75
C LYS A 540 -198.13 -18.53 -15.69
N GLU A 541 -197.42 -17.96 -16.66
CA GLU A 541 -198.02 -17.00 -17.61
C GLU A 541 -199.19 -17.62 -18.40
N LYS A 542 -199.24 -18.95 -18.53
CA LYS A 542 -200.35 -19.68 -19.19
C LYS A 542 -201.53 -20.00 -18.30
N GLU A 543 -201.40 -19.96 -16.98
CA GLU A 543 -202.54 -20.09 -16.05
C GLU A 543 -203.13 -18.73 -15.66
N GLU A 544 -202.31 -17.71 -15.37
CA GLU A 544 -202.83 -16.42 -14.88
C GLU A 544 -203.49 -15.57 -15.98
N ALA A 545 -203.03 -15.60 -17.23
CA ALA A 545 -203.66 -14.94 -18.38
C ALA A 545 -204.97 -15.64 -18.87
N LYS A 546 -205.65 -16.34 -17.96
CA LYS A 546 -206.94 -17.00 -18.18
C LYS A 546 -207.91 -16.85 -16.99
N ALA A 547 -207.55 -16.05 -15.99
CA ALA A 547 -208.24 -15.98 -14.70
C ALA A 547 -208.72 -14.58 -14.27
N GLU A 548 -208.23 -13.48 -14.86
CA GLU A 548 -208.85 -12.15 -14.70
C GLU A 548 -208.56 -11.22 -15.90
N ALA A 549 -209.51 -10.33 -16.21
CA ALA A 549 -209.58 -9.36 -17.33
C ALA A 549 -209.76 -9.94 -18.76
#